data_AF-A0A1W6ZU94-F1
#
_entry.id   AF-A0A1W6ZU94-F1
#
_cell.length_a   1.000
_cell.length_b   1.000
_cell.length_c   1.000
_cell.angle_alpha   90.00
_cell.angle_beta   90.00
_cell.angle_gamma   90.00
#
_symmetry.space_group_name_H-M   'P 1'
#
loop_
_entity.id
_entity.type
_entity.pdbx_description
1 polymer ?
#
loop_
_entity_poly.entity_id
_entity_poly.type
_entity_poly.pdbx_seq_one_letter_code
_entity_poly.pdbx_strand_id
1 'polypeptide(L)'
;MSIRFLILAAAMLTAVLGASASQAAELKAVGKLADGQCLSPAQRRHVSASGKVVPLGKAIRAAKARRSEVVDAKLCKGSKGLVYLLTLLAHDGKVTRATVDAASGTLAEGG
;
A
#
# COMPACT_ATOMS: atom_id res chain seq x y z
N MET A 1 -34.23 -42.10 39.66
CA MET A 1 -34.17 -42.57 38.27
C MET A 1 -34.95 -41.56 37.41
N SER A 2 -34.32 -40.46 37.02
CA SER A 2 -33.63 -40.26 35.72
C SER A 2 -34.60 -39.72 34.67
N ILE A 3 -34.57 -38.41 34.45
CA ILE A 3 -35.04 -37.68 33.23
C ILE A 3 -34.60 -36.20 33.27
N ARG A 4 -34.23 -35.67 34.44
CA ARG A 4 -33.66 -34.30 34.63
C ARG A 4 -32.31 -34.02 33.92
N PHE A 5 -31.77 -34.98 33.16
CA PHE A 5 -30.43 -34.91 32.54
C PHE A 5 -30.45 -34.73 31.02
N LEU A 6 -31.62 -34.57 30.39
CA LEU A 6 -31.76 -34.63 28.93
C LEU A 6 -32.05 -33.31 28.21
N ILE A 7 -32.04 -32.16 28.90
CA ILE A 7 -32.29 -30.86 28.25
C ILE A 7 -31.26 -29.80 28.71
N LEU A 8 -29.98 -30.19 28.73
CA LEU A 8 -28.84 -29.29 28.96
C LEU A 8 -27.93 -29.15 27.72
N ALA A 9 -28.45 -29.44 26.52
CA ALA A 9 -27.66 -29.48 25.27
C ALA A 9 -28.29 -28.71 24.09
N ALA A 10 -28.96 -27.58 24.35
CA ALA A 10 -29.50 -26.72 23.28
C ALA A 10 -29.24 -25.22 23.48
N ALA A 11 -28.20 -24.87 24.26
CA ALA A 11 -27.85 -23.49 24.56
C ALA A 11 -26.42 -23.15 24.11
N MET A 12 -26.09 -23.39 22.84
CA MET A 12 -24.92 -22.78 22.18
C MET A 12 -25.15 -22.72 20.67
N LEU A 13 -25.92 -21.73 20.16
CA LEU A 13 -25.95 -21.46 18.72
C LEU A 13 -26.51 -20.08 18.31
N THR A 14 -26.20 -19.02 19.04
CA THR A 14 -26.32 -17.65 18.48
C THR A 14 -25.04 -16.87 18.74
N ALA A 15 -24.09 -17.05 17.83
CA ALA A 15 -22.85 -16.32 17.75
C ALA A 15 -23.11 -14.84 17.40
N VAL A 16 -22.54 -13.96 18.23
CA VAL A 16 -21.91 -12.67 17.90
C VAL A 16 -22.57 -11.86 16.76
N LEU A 17 -23.51 -10.97 17.10
CA LEU A 17 -23.79 -9.77 16.31
C LEU A 17 -22.82 -8.66 16.74
N GLY A 18 -21.72 -8.51 16.02
CA GLY A 18 -20.80 -7.40 16.21
C GLY A 18 -19.62 -7.46 15.27
N ALA A 19 -19.69 -6.74 14.14
CA ALA A 19 -18.51 -6.27 13.38
C ALA A 19 -18.92 -5.27 12.27
N SER A 20 -18.86 -3.98 12.62
CA SER A 20 -18.25 -2.90 11.82
C SER A 20 -18.48 -2.87 10.29
N ALA A 21 -19.54 -2.15 9.86
CA ALA A 21 -19.69 -1.64 8.50
C ALA A 21 -18.99 -0.26 8.36
N SER A 22 -17.66 -0.22 8.37
CA SER A 22 -16.91 1.04 8.15
C SER A 22 -15.60 0.85 7.39
N GLN A 23 -15.52 0.00 6.37
CA GLN A 23 -14.30 -0.13 5.55
C GLN A 23 -14.63 -0.32 4.07
N ALA A 24 -15.32 0.66 3.47
CA ALA A 24 -15.52 0.70 2.00
C ALA A 24 -15.07 2.02 1.36
N ALA A 25 -14.54 2.98 2.14
CA ALA A 25 -14.15 4.30 1.63
C ALA A 25 -12.63 4.48 1.45
N GLU A 26 -11.78 3.51 1.83
CA GLU A 26 -10.32 3.66 1.75
C GLU A 26 -9.69 3.12 0.45
N LEU A 27 -10.48 2.58 -0.49
CA LEU A 27 -9.93 1.93 -1.69
C LEU A 27 -9.72 2.86 -2.91
N LYS A 28 -9.97 4.16 -2.80
CA LYS A 28 -9.84 5.12 -3.93
C LYS A 28 -8.63 6.06 -3.86
N ALA A 29 -7.81 6.00 -2.81
CA ALA A 29 -6.72 6.95 -2.63
C ALA A 29 -5.39 6.57 -3.34
N VAL A 30 -5.25 5.35 -3.87
CA VAL A 30 -3.97 4.87 -4.43
C VAL A 30 -3.79 5.19 -5.93
N GLY A 31 -4.87 5.55 -6.63
CA GLY A 31 -4.85 5.67 -8.10
C GLY A 31 -4.50 7.04 -8.68
N LYS A 32 -4.30 8.10 -7.87
CA LYS A 32 -4.13 9.45 -8.42
C LYS A 32 -3.29 10.36 -7.53
N LEU A 33 -2.01 10.04 -7.33
CA LEU A 33 -1.05 11.09 -6.97
C LEU A 33 -0.91 12.03 -8.17
N ALA A 34 -1.58 13.17 -8.11
CA ALA A 34 -1.39 14.27 -9.06
C ALA A 34 0.05 14.79 -8.94
N ASP A 35 0.69 15.13 -10.06
CA ASP A 35 2.10 15.59 -10.11
C ASP A 35 2.40 16.76 -9.15
N GLY A 36 1.40 17.56 -8.77
CA GLY A 36 1.53 18.64 -7.77
C GLY A 36 1.81 18.19 -6.33
N GLN A 37 1.70 16.89 -6.02
CA GLN A 37 2.08 16.33 -4.71
C GLN A 37 3.52 15.83 -4.67
N CYS A 38 4.25 15.93 -5.79
CA CYS A 38 5.62 15.45 -5.88
C CYS A 38 6.63 16.53 -5.46
N LEU A 39 7.68 16.09 -4.78
CA LEU A 39 8.74 16.95 -4.26
C LEU A 39 9.59 17.52 -5.38
N SER A 40 10.01 18.77 -5.22
CA SER A 40 11.01 19.38 -6.09
C SER A 40 12.38 18.70 -5.93
N PRO A 41 13.31 18.85 -6.89
CA PRO A 41 14.65 18.29 -6.77
C PRO A 41 15.39 18.71 -5.49
N ALA A 42 15.22 19.96 -5.04
CA ALA A 42 15.85 20.45 -3.81
C ALA A 42 15.26 19.76 -2.57
N GLN A 43 13.94 19.65 -2.49
CA GLN A 43 13.27 18.97 -1.38
C GLN A 43 13.63 17.48 -1.33
N ARG A 44 13.69 16.80 -2.49
CA ARG A 44 14.15 15.40 -2.57
C ARG A 44 15.55 15.22 -1.99
N ARG A 45 16.50 16.07 -2.38
CA ARG A 45 17.87 16.01 -1.84
C ARG A 45 17.89 16.19 -0.33
N HIS A 46 17.10 17.13 0.19
CA HIS A 46 17.00 17.36 1.63
C HIS A 46 16.43 16.16 2.38
N VAL A 47 15.31 15.59 1.92
CA VAL A 47 14.70 14.42 2.61
C VAL A 47 15.58 13.17 2.47
N SER A 48 16.26 12.97 1.34
CA SER A 48 17.23 11.88 1.18
C SER A 48 18.42 12.04 2.11
N ALA A 49 18.97 13.25 2.25
CA ALA A 49 20.07 13.54 3.16
C ALA A 49 19.68 13.37 4.64
N SER A 50 18.40 13.57 4.98
CA SER A 50 17.90 13.37 6.34
C SER A 50 17.79 11.90 6.78
N GLY A 51 18.00 10.93 5.88
CA GLY A 51 17.89 9.50 6.16
C GLY A 51 16.45 9.00 6.39
N LYS A 52 15.44 9.86 6.21
CA LYS A 52 14.01 9.53 6.40
C LYS A 52 13.42 8.70 5.27
N VAL A 53 14.15 8.52 4.17
CA VAL A 53 13.72 7.72 3.02
C VAL A 53 14.80 6.73 2.62
N VAL A 54 14.38 5.55 2.16
CA VAL A 54 15.28 4.55 1.61
C VAL A 54 15.91 5.02 0.30
N PRO A 55 17.11 4.54 -0.07
CA PRO A 55 17.69 4.88 -1.36
C PRO A 55 16.78 4.48 -2.52
N LEU A 56 16.71 5.32 -3.57
CA LEU A 56 15.88 5.04 -4.76
C LEU A 56 16.17 3.67 -5.38
N GLY A 57 17.44 3.22 -5.37
CA GLY A 57 17.80 1.89 -5.84
C GLY A 57 17.09 0.75 -5.10
N LYS A 58 16.77 0.92 -3.81
CA LYS A 58 15.97 -0.06 -3.04
C LYS A 58 14.53 -0.11 -3.56
N ALA A 59 13.92 1.05 -3.78
CA ALA A 59 12.56 1.16 -4.31
C ALA A 59 12.45 0.59 -5.74
N ILE A 60 13.43 0.87 -6.61
CA ILE A 60 13.51 0.28 -7.95
C ILE A 60 13.59 -1.25 -7.89
N ARG A 61 14.41 -1.81 -6.99
CA ARG A 61 14.50 -3.27 -6.82
C ARG A 61 13.18 -3.88 -6.39
N ALA A 62 12.43 -3.23 -5.50
CA ALA A 62 11.11 -3.69 -5.09
C ALA A 62 10.15 -3.77 -6.30
N ALA A 63 10.18 -2.78 -7.21
CA ALA A 63 9.35 -2.78 -8.41
C ALA A 63 9.82 -3.76 -9.50
N LYS A 64 11.14 -4.00 -9.63
CA LYS A 64 11.69 -4.94 -10.62
C LYS A 64 11.23 -6.38 -10.46
N ALA A 65 10.71 -6.76 -9.28
CA ALA A 65 10.03 -8.03 -9.08
C ALA A 65 8.88 -8.27 -10.09
N ARG A 66 8.34 -7.20 -10.70
CA ARG A 66 7.28 -7.24 -11.70
C ARG A 66 7.74 -7.44 -13.16
N ARG A 67 9.04 -7.70 -13.40
CA ARG A 67 9.64 -7.83 -14.75
C ARG A 67 9.28 -6.64 -15.67
N SER A 68 9.31 -5.42 -15.14
CA SER A 68 9.08 -4.19 -15.90
C SER A 68 10.28 -3.26 -15.73
N GLU A 69 10.53 -2.42 -16.74
CA GLU A 69 11.59 -1.41 -16.69
C GLU A 69 11.09 -0.16 -15.97
N VAL A 70 11.88 0.41 -15.06
CA VAL A 70 11.55 1.70 -14.43
C VAL A 70 12.10 2.82 -15.31
N VAL A 71 11.21 3.62 -15.90
CA VAL A 71 11.59 4.70 -16.83
C VAL A 71 11.54 6.09 -16.20
N ASP A 72 10.80 6.25 -15.11
CA ASP A 72 10.78 7.48 -14.32
C ASP A 72 10.52 7.17 -12.84
N ALA A 73 11.01 8.03 -11.96
CA ALA A 73 10.85 7.91 -10.53
C ALA A 73 10.72 9.28 -9.86
N LYS A 74 9.59 9.49 -9.20
CA LYS A 74 9.28 10.70 -8.43
C LYS A 74 9.12 10.34 -6.96
N LEU A 75 9.44 11.29 -6.07
CA LEU A 75 9.17 11.17 -4.65
C LEU A 75 8.04 12.15 -4.32
N CYS A 76 6.95 11.66 -3.77
CA CYS A 76 5.72 12.42 -3.61
C CYS A 76 5.13 12.25 -2.22
N LYS A 77 4.29 13.20 -1.82
CA LYS A 77 3.49 13.13 -0.61
C LYS A 77 2.29 12.22 -0.87
N GLY A 78 2.23 11.11 -0.15
CA GLY A 78 1.07 10.22 -0.06
C GLY A 78 0.26 10.48 1.21
N SER A 79 -0.82 9.72 1.39
CA SER A 79 -1.72 9.85 2.55
C SER A 79 -1.06 9.49 3.88
N LYS A 80 -0.15 8.50 3.89
CA LYS A 80 0.51 7.99 5.10
C LYS A 80 1.97 8.44 5.25
N GLY A 81 2.47 9.27 4.34
CA GLY A 81 3.88 9.69 4.34
C GLY A 81 4.43 9.92 2.93
N LEU A 82 5.75 9.79 2.77
CA LEU A 82 6.39 9.91 1.47
C LEU A 82 6.32 8.60 0.70
N VAL A 83 6.09 8.68 -0.61
CA VAL A 83 6.03 7.53 -1.51
C VAL A 83 6.85 7.78 -2.77
N TYR A 84 7.53 6.74 -3.25
CA TYR A 84 8.09 6.74 -4.60
C TYR A 84 7.00 6.37 -5.59
N LEU A 85 6.70 7.28 -6.52
CA LEU A 85 5.88 7.02 -7.69
C LEU A 85 6.80 6.61 -8.83
N LEU A 86 6.76 5.33 -9.18
CA LEU A 86 7.57 4.75 -10.24
C LEU A 86 6.72 4.61 -11.51
N THR A 87 7.25 5.06 -12.63
CA THR A 87 6.68 4.81 -13.95
C THR A 87 7.36 3.58 -14.53
N LEU A 88 6.57 2.57 -14.85
CA LEU A 88 7.03 1.27 -15.33
C LEU A 88 6.64 1.10 -16.79
N LEU A 89 7.60 0.68 -17.61
CA LEU A 89 7.36 0.20 -18.97
C LEU A 89 7.33 -1.33 -18.95
N ALA A 90 6.17 -1.89 -19.26
CA ALA A 90 5.98 -3.33 -19.41
C ALA A 90 6.52 -3.80 -20.78
N HIS A 91 6.80 -5.10 -20.89
CA HIS A 91 7.30 -5.70 -22.12
C HIS A 91 6.34 -5.58 -23.31
N ASP A 92 5.04 -5.41 -23.05
CA ASP A 92 4.01 -5.16 -24.07
C ASP A 92 3.94 -3.68 -24.51
N GLY A 93 4.87 -2.85 -24.04
CA GLY A 93 4.95 -1.42 -24.33
C GLY A 93 4.01 -0.57 -23.47
N LYS A 94 3.22 -1.16 -22.55
CA LYS A 94 2.33 -0.37 -21.70
C LYS A 94 3.09 0.34 -20.60
N VAL A 95 2.70 1.58 -20.36
CA VAL A 95 3.20 2.38 -19.24
C VAL A 95 2.21 2.26 -18.08
N THR A 96 2.71 1.78 -16.94
CA THR A 96 1.95 1.67 -15.70
C THR A 96 2.65 2.47 -14.60
N ARG A 97 1.98 2.67 -13.47
CA ARG A 97 2.59 3.30 -12.29
C ARG A 97 2.56 2.31 -11.13
N ALA A 98 3.62 2.31 -10.34
CA ALA A 98 3.70 1.60 -9.08
C ALA A 98 4.09 2.58 -7.97
N THR A 99 3.57 2.32 -6.77
CA THR A 99 3.89 3.14 -5.61
C THR A 99 4.70 2.31 -4.62
N VAL A 100 5.79 2.88 -4.10
CA VAL A 100 6.62 2.26 -3.06
C VAL A 100 6.64 3.18 -1.84
N ASP A 101 6.39 2.65 -0.66
CA ASP A 101 6.55 3.42 0.58
C ASP A 101 8.01 3.87 0.73
N ALA A 102 8.24 5.17 0.92
CA ALA A 102 9.59 5.71 0.89
C ALA A 102 10.36 5.44 2.18
N ALA A 103 9.71 5.11 3.30
CA ALA A 103 10.36 4.82 4.57
C ALA A 103 10.84 3.36 4.66
N SER A 104 10.04 2.42 4.15
CA SER A 104 10.30 0.98 4.21
C SER A 104 10.86 0.43 2.91
N GLY A 105 10.58 1.05 1.77
CA GLY A 105 10.92 0.53 0.44
C GLY A 105 10.04 -0.65 0.01
N THR A 106 8.87 -0.83 0.64
CA THR A 106 7.90 -1.87 0.29
C THR A 106 6.92 -1.35 -0.75
N LEU A 107 6.43 -2.24 -1.64
CA LEU A 107 5.38 -1.88 -2.57
C LEU A 107 4.12 -1.51 -1.78
N ALA A 108 3.53 -0.36 -2.08
CA ALA A 108 2.17 -0.09 -1.66
C ALA A 108 1.27 -0.99 -2.52
N GLU A 109 0.62 -1.97 -1.90
CA GLU A 109 -0.30 -2.92 -2.53
C GLU A 109 -1.24 -2.18 -3.51
N GLY A 110 -1.20 -2.56 -4.79
CA GLY A 110 -1.96 -1.89 -5.84
C GLY A 110 -1.34 -1.98 -7.24
N GLY A 111 -0.73 -3.11 -7.56
CA GLY A 111 -0.09 -3.37 -8.86
C GLY A 111 -0.96 -4.19 -9.79
#